data_AF-A0AAN8MKH3-F1
#
_entry.id   AF-A0AAN8MKH3-F1
#
_cell.length_a   1.000
_cell.length_b   1.000
_cell.length_c   1.000
_cell.angle_alpha   90.00
_cell.angle_beta   90.00
_cell.angle_gamma   90.00
#
_symmetry.space_group_name_H-M   'P 1'
#
loop_
_entity.id
_entity.type
_entity.pdbx_description
1 polymer ?
#
loop_
_entity_poly.entity_id
_entity_poly.type
_entity_poly.pdbx_seq_one_letter_code
_entity_poly.pdbx_strand_id
1 'polypeptide(L)'
;MLMNETGEYEKNLNKLSKLIESKNQERPPNKGRSCEEEQREAEALFQRYGYNVFLSDQLPLNRELPDTRDNRCLQKKYPKDLPSIAVVLIYLDEALSNEDLGEKLAAYIEFIHKDRPGLIKRVRHKYQMGLTPSSHLRVGARHPPITVAVLDAHIEVNVGWAEPLLARIKADRTTVVTPVFDKVGFDDLQVEHYWASAHGFDWPLWCMYESFRPEWNELHDESQPGK
;
A
#
# COMPACT_ATOMS: atom_id res chain seq x y z
N MET A 1 9.31 3.11 6.93
CA MET A 1 10.00 2.47 8.07
C MET A 1 11.49 2.44 7.73
N LEU A 2 12.29 3.36 8.28
CA LEU A 2 13.73 3.33 8.05
C LEU A 2 14.33 2.32 9.02
N MET A 3 14.85 1.21 8.50
CA MET A 3 15.57 0.19 9.28
C MET A 3 16.82 0.84 9.87
N ASN A 4 16.79 1.20 11.16
CA ASN A 4 17.91 1.86 11.80
C ASN A 4 18.44 1.09 13.03
N GLU A 5 18.39 -0.24 12.96
CA GLU A 5 19.12 -1.12 13.86
C GLU A 5 19.63 -2.33 13.05
N THR A 6 20.95 -2.46 12.89
CA THR A 6 21.58 -3.62 12.23
C THR A 6 21.10 -4.96 12.80
N GLY A 7 20.75 -4.99 14.10
CA GLY A 7 20.16 -6.16 14.75
C GLY A 7 18.72 -6.48 14.33
N GLU A 8 17.90 -5.49 13.97
CA GLU A 8 16.53 -5.73 13.49
C GLU A 8 16.55 -6.30 12.08
N TYR A 9 17.47 -5.83 11.24
CA TYR A 9 17.66 -6.35 9.89
C TYR A 9 18.10 -7.82 9.89
N GLU A 10 19.13 -8.17 10.69
CA GLU A 10 19.56 -9.57 10.83
C GLU A 10 18.45 -10.45 11.40
N LYS A 11 17.66 -9.93 12.33
CA LYS A 11 16.49 -10.65 12.88
C LYS A 11 15.44 -10.91 11.80
N ASN A 12 15.17 -9.93 10.93
CA ASN A 12 14.20 -10.07 9.84
C ASN A 12 14.68 -11.05 8.77
N LEU A 13 15.97 -11.01 8.41
CA LEU A 13 16.58 -12.00 7.51
C LEU A 13 16.44 -13.42 8.08
N ASN A 14 16.80 -13.61 9.35
CA ASN A 14 16.66 -14.92 10.02
C ASN A 14 15.20 -15.39 10.09
N LYS A 15 14.25 -14.49 10.26
CA LYS A 15 12.81 -14.80 10.24
C LYS A 15 12.39 -15.28 8.85
N LEU A 16 12.80 -14.56 7.80
CA LEU A 16 12.50 -14.90 6.42
C LEU A 16 13.09 -16.26 6.04
N SER A 17 14.37 -16.51 6.36
CA SER A 17 15.02 -17.79 6.02
C SER A 17 14.30 -18.98 6.64
N LYS A 18 13.89 -18.87 7.92
CA LYS A 18 13.08 -19.90 8.59
C LYS A 18 11.69 -20.11 7.94
N LEU A 19 11.07 -19.03 7.46
CA LEU A 19 9.78 -19.12 6.79
C LEU A 19 9.90 -19.87 5.46
N ILE A 20 10.93 -19.56 4.66
CA ILE A 20 11.17 -20.22 3.37
C ILE A 20 11.51 -21.71 3.59
N GLU A 21 12.37 -22.02 4.56
CA GLU A 21 12.68 -23.40 4.94
C GLU A 21 11.42 -24.20 5.31
N SER A 22 10.53 -23.62 6.12
CA SER A 22 9.29 -24.30 6.51
C SER A 22 8.33 -24.49 5.33
N LYS A 23 8.19 -23.49 4.45
CA LYS A 23 7.35 -23.58 3.24
C LYS A 23 7.87 -24.56 2.19
N ASN A 24 9.19 -24.77 2.14
CA ASN A 24 9.79 -25.74 1.24
C ASN A 24 9.62 -27.19 1.73
N GLN A 25 9.42 -27.42 3.02
CA GLN A 25 9.04 -28.74 3.57
C GLN A 25 7.57 -29.10 3.28
N GLU A 26 6.69 -28.11 3.09
CA GLU A 26 5.26 -28.30 2.80
C GLU A 26 4.97 -28.49 1.30
N ARG A 27 5.89 -28.12 0.40
CA ARG A 27 5.66 -28.16 -1.06
C ARG A 27 5.97 -29.55 -1.65
N PRO A 28 5.15 -30.07 -2.58
CA PRO A 28 5.56 -31.20 -3.41
C PRO A 28 6.82 -30.82 -4.21
N PRO A 29 7.76 -31.75 -4.44
CA PRO A 29 9.02 -31.45 -5.11
C PRO A 29 8.76 -30.81 -6.47
N ASN A 30 9.16 -29.54 -6.61
CA ASN A 30 9.02 -28.81 -7.85
C ASN A 30 10.04 -29.38 -8.86
N LYS A 31 9.59 -29.81 -10.04
CA LYS A 31 10.44 -30.43 -11.06
C LYS A 31 11.29 -29.34 -11.75
N GLY A 32 12.42 -28.94 -11.15
CA GLY A 32 13.45 -28.19 -11.90
C GLY A 32 14.47 -27.36 -11.12
N ARG A 33 14.17 -26.86 -9.91
CA ARG A 33 15.10 -26.04 -9.09
C ARG A 33 15.27 -26.65 -7.69
N SER A 34 16.45 -26.48 -7.11
CA SER A 34 16.74 -26.94 -5.75
C SER A 34 16.24 -25.94 -4.70
N CYS A 35 15.90 -26.46 -3.51
CA CYS A 35 15.50 -25.64 -2.35
C CYS A 35 16.56 -24.59 -1.97
N GLU A 36 17.85 -24.91 -2.14
CA GLU A 36 18.96 -24.00 -1.83
C GLU A 36 19.06 -22.84 -2.81
N GLU A 37 18.75 -23.07 -4.10
CA GLU A 37 18.73 -22.01 -5.11
C GLU A 37 17.58 -21.03 -4.86
N GLU A 38 16.39 -21.53 -4.57
CA GLU A 38 15.22 -20.70 -4.23
C GLU A 38 15.47 -19.89 -2.95
N GLN A 39 16.09 -20.51 -1.94
CA GLN A 39 16.48 -19.84 -0.70
C GLN A 39 17.42 -18.65 -0.97
N ARG A 40 18.47 -18.88 -1.76
CA ARG A 40 19.46 -17.85 -2.11
C ARG A 40 18.84 -16.71 -2.92
N GLU A 41 17.94 -17.03 -3.84
CA GLU A 41 17.18 -16.05 -4.64
C GLU A 41 16.31 -15.16 -3.73
N ALA A 42 15.54 -15.78 -2.84
CA ALA A 42 14.68 -15.05 -1.90
C ALA A 42 15.47 -14.16 -0.94
N GLU A 43 16.61 -14.63 -0.42
CA GLU A 43 17.50 -13.82 0.42
C GLU A 43 18.06 -12.62 -0.34
N ALA A 44 18.57 -12.83 -1.58
CA ALA A 44 19.09 -11.75 -2.40
C ALA A 44 18.02 -10.68 -2.72
N LEU A 45 16.79 -11.12 -3.00
CA LEU A 45 15.66 -10.23 -3.23
C LEU A 45 15.28 -9.45 -1.97
N PHE A 46 15.24 -10.10 -0.80
CA PHE A 46 14.97 -9.42 0.45
C PHE A 46 16.04 -8.37 0.80
N GLN A 47 17.31 -8.69 0.59
CA GLN A 47 18.40 -7.72 0.81
C GLN A 47 18.26 -6.47 -0.07
N ARG A 48 17.71 -6.65 -1.28
CA ARG A 48 17.53 -5.55 -2.23
C ARG A 48 16.29 -4.70 -1.95
N TYR A 49 15.17 -5.32 -1.58
CA TYR A 49 13.86 -4.66 -1.53
C TYR A 49 13.27 -4.53 -0.12
N GLY A 50 13.80 -5.27 0.86
CA GLY A 50 13.37 -5.21 2.26
C GLY A 50 12.10 -6.01 2.59
N TYR A 51 11.57 -6.80 1.65
CA TYR A 51 10.44 -7.71 1.85
C TYR A 51 10.53 -8.93 0.92
N ASN A 52 9.66 -9.92 1.11
CA ASN A 52 9.67 -11.20 0.40
C ASN A 52 9.12 -11.08 -1.02
N VAL A 53 9.90 -10.48 -1.91
CA VAL A 53 9.57 -10.35 -3.34
C VAL A 53 9.44 -11.73 -4.01
N PHE A 54 10.25 -12.71 -3.61
CA PHE A 54 10.15 -14.07 -4.13
C PHE A 54 8.74 -14.66 -3.95
N LEU A 55 8.11 -14.44 -2.80
CA LEU A 55 6.70 -14.80 -2.57
C LEU A 55 5.75 -13.86 -3.32
N SER A 56 6.03 -12.55 -3.35
CA SER A 56 5.21 -11.56 -4.05
C SER A 56 5.01 -11.90 -5.52
N ASP A 57 6.06 -12.39 -6.20
CA ASP A 57 6.04 -12.75 -7.63
C ASP A 57 5.15 -13.98 -7.89
N GLN A 58 4.91 -14.80 -6.87
CA GLN A 58 4.08 -16.00 -6.94
C GLN A 58 2.61 -15.70 -6.61
N LEU A 59 2.29 -14.50 -6.09
CA LEU A 59 0.93 -14.10 -5.79
C LEU A 59 0.23 -13.49 -7.02
N PRO A 60 -1.07 -13.73 -7.21
CA PRO A 60 -1.81 -13.07 -8.27
C PRO A 60 -1.94 -11.56 -7.99
N LEU A 61 -1.79 -10.74 -9.03
CA LEU A 61 -1.93 -9.27 -8.94
C LEU A 61 -3.31 -8.81 -8.44
N ASN A 62 -4.32 -9.68 -8.56
CA ASN A 62 -5.69 -9.46 -8.14
C ASN A 62 -6.11 -10.42 -7.00
N ARG A 63 -5.18 -10.73 -6.08
CA ARG A 63 -5.50 -11.56 -4.92
C ARG A 63 -6.61 -10.94 -4.07
N GLU A 64 -7.40 -11.78 -3.42
CA GLU A 64 -8.41 -11.33 -2.47
C GLU A 64 -7.75 -10.98 -1.13
N LEU A 65 -8.22 -9.89 -0.52
CA LEU A 65 -7.80 -9.47 0.82
C LEU A 65 -8.88 -9.82 1.84
N PRO A 66 -8.50 -10.16 3.09
CA PRO A 66 -9.47 -10.26 4.17
C PRO A 66 -10.12 -8.90 4.42
N ASP A 67 -11.45 -8.89 4.57
CA ASP A 67 -12.18 -7.68 4.92
C ASP A 67 -12.03 -7.41 6.42
N THR A 68 -11.17 -6.46 6.77
CA THR A 68 -10.83 -6.06 8.13
C THR A 68 -11.72 -4.96 8.69
N ARG A 69 -12.70 -4.48 7.90
CA ARG A 69 -13.54 -3.34 8.28
C ARG A 69 -14.51 -3.70 9.40
N ASP A 70 -14.88 -2.70 10.18
CA ASP A 70 -15.98 -2.82 11.14
C ASP A 70 -17.31 -3.09 10.42
N ASN A 71 -18.16 -3.94 11.01
CA ASN A 71 -19.48 -4.27 10.46
C ASN A 71 -20.35 -3.03 10.15
N ARG A 72 -20.16 -1.94 10.90
CA ARG A 72 -20.84 -0.65 10.65
C ARG A 72 -20.46 -0.06 9.31
N CYS A 73 -19.21 -0.22 8.86
CA CYS A 73 -18.75 0.24 7.54
C CYS A 73 -19.47 -0.49 6.41
N LEU A 74 -19.78 -1.79 6.59
CA LEU A 74 -20.46 -2.61 5.59
C LEU A 74 -21.89 -2.15 5.32
N GLN A 75 -22.53 -1.54 6.31
CA GLN A 75 -23.92 -1.05 6.22
C GLN A 75 -24.01 0.41 5.74
N LYS A 76 -22.88 1.13 5.67
CA LYS A 76 -22.86 2.55 5.34
C LYS A 76 -23.14 2.77 3.86
N LYS A 77 -24.02 3.72 3.57
CA LYS A 77 -24.37 4.13 2.20
C LYS A 77 -23.80 5.51 1.91
N TYR A 78 -23.20 5.66 0.75
CA TYR A 78 -22.60 6.92 0.31
C TYR A 78 -23.43 7.56 -0.82
N PRO A 79 -23.43 8.89 -0.95
CA PRO A 79 -24.02 9.57 -2.10
C PRO A 79 -23.41 9.07 -3.42
N LYS A 80 -24.18 9.07 -4.52
CA LYS A 80 -23.67 8.63 -5.83
C LYS A 80 -22.80 9.70 -6.51
N ASP A 81 -23.03 10.96 -6.17
CA ASP A 81 -22.38 12.14 -6.73
C ASP A 81 -21.14 12.52 -5.90
N LEU A 82 -20.19 11.59 -5.77
CA LEU A 82 -18.91 11.83 -5.11
C LEU A 82 -17.93 12.60 -6.02
N PRO A 83 -17.02 13.40 -5.44
CA PRO A 83 -15.99 14.09 -6.23
C PRO A 83 -15.06 13.12 -6.94
N SER A 84 -14.52 13.54 -8.08
CA SER A 84 -13.49 12.78 -8.80
C SER A 84 -12.17 12.75 -8.01
N ILE A 85 -11.46 11.64 -8.15
CA ILE A 85 -10.18 11.40 -7.49
C ILE A 85 -9.09 11.09 -8.53
N ALA A 86 -7.91 11.69 -8.38
CA ALA A 86 -6.69 11.18 -9.00
C ALA A 86 -5.87 10.44 -7.95
N VAL A 87 -5.49 9.21 -8.29
CA VAL A 87 -4.53 8.43 -7.51
C VAL A 87 -3.13 8.70 -8.06
N VAL A 88 -2.23 9.13 -7.18
CA VAL A 88 -0.83 9.39 -7.49
C VAL A 88 0.01 8.35 -6.76
N LEU A 89 0.64 7.47 -7.54
CA LEU A 89 1.61 6.49 -7.06
C LEU A 89 3.02 7.01 -7.34
N ILE A 90 3.85 7.08 -6.31
CA ILE A 90 5.24 7.50 -6.40
C ILE A 90 6.10 6.28 -6.12
N TYR A 91 7.05 5.98 -7.01
CA TYR A 91 7.92 4.82 -6.86
C TYR A 91 9.35 5.15 -7.26
N LEU A 92 10.32 4.48 -6.63
CA LEU A 92 11.73 4.52 -6.94
C LEU A 92 12.30 3.11 -6.72
N ASP A 93 12.83 2.48 -7.78
CA ASP A 93 13.46 1.15 -7.71
C ASP A 93 12.66 0.09 -6.92
N GLU A 94 11.32 0.19 -6.94
CA GLU A 94 10.42 -0.77 -6.31
C GLU A 94 10.54 -2.15 -6.98
N ALA A 95 10.29 -3.21 -6.19
CA ALA A 95 10.31 -4.54 -6.74
C ALA A 95 9.20 -4.68 -7.77
N LEU A 96 9.60 -4.99 -8.99
CA LEU A 96 8.65 -5.36 -10.01
C LEU A 96 8.31 -6.80 -9.74
N SER A 97 7.04 -7.12 -9.52
CA SER A 97 6.62 -8.50 -9.30
C SER A 97 6.81 -9.43 -10.52
N ASN A 98 7.46 -8.91 -11.57
CA ASN A 98 7.88 -9.57 -12.80
C ASN A 98 9.05 -8.78 -13.43
N GLU A 99 10.19 -9.43 -13.70
CA GLU A 99 11.43 -8.78 -14.22
C GLU A 99 11.26 -8.06 -15.57
N ASP A 100 10.26 -8.39 -16.39
CA ASP A 100 10.09 -7.81 -17.75
C ASP A 100 9.19 -6.55 -17.80
N LEU A 101 8.84 -5.95 -16.66
CA LEU A 101 7.76 -4.97 -16.63
C LEU A 101 8.05 -3.60 -17.25
N GLY A 102 9.28 -3.28 -17.66
CA GLY A 102 9.50 -2.04 -18.44
C GLY A 102 8.64 -2.01 -19.71
N GLU A 103 8.61 -3.14 -20.42
CA GLU A 103 7.77 -3.37 -21.59
C GLU A 103 6.38 -3.87 -21.21
N LYS A 104 6.24 -4.77 -20.22
CA LYS A 104 4.91 -5.28 -19.82
C LYS A 104 4.03 -4.21 -19.15
N LEU A 105 4.59 -3.25 -18.40
CA LEU A 105 3.84 -2.13 -17.81
C LEU A 105 3.39 -1.17 -18.90
N ALA A 106 4.27 -0.87 -19.86
CA ALA A 106 3.89 -0.07 -21.01
C ALA A 106 2.76 -0.76 -21.78
N ALA A 107 2.90 -2.05 -22.09
CA ALA A 107 1.86 -2.83 -22.75
C ALA A 107 0.55 -2.89 -21.94
N TYR A 108 0.63 -2.99 -20.61
CA TYR A 108 -0.54 -2.99 -19.73
C TYR A 108 -1.24 -1.63 -19.70
N ILE A 109 -0.48 -0.53 -19.63
CA ILE A 109 -1.02 0.83 -19.73
C ILE A 109 -1.70 1.03 -21.09
N GLU A 110 -1.04 0.62 -22.18
CA GLU A 110 -1.61 0.68 -23.54
C GLU A 110 -2.88 -0.18 -23.64
N PHE A 111 -2.90 -1.37 -23.04
CA PHE A 111 -4.08 -2.22 -22.97
C PHE A 111 -5.25 -1.51 -22.28
N ILE A 112 -5.02 -0.89 -21.11
CA ILE A 112 -6.05 -0.11 -20.42
C ILE A 112 -6.49 1.10 -21.26
N HIS A 113 -5.57 1.75 -21.95
CA HIS A 113 -5.88 2.92 -22.79
C HIS A 113 -6.73 2.60 -24.01
N LYS A 114 -6.77 1.34 -24.48
CA LYS A 114 -7.72 0.90 -25.53
C LYS A 114 -9.16 1.16 -25.12
N ASP A 115 -9.51 0.85 -23.87
CA ASP A 115 -10.85 1.03 -23.35
C ASP A 115 -11.05 2.39 -22.67
N ARG A 116 -9.99 2.92 -22.04
CA ARG A 116 -10.02 4.14 -21.23
C ARG A 116 -8.81 5.03 -21.53
N PRO A 117 -8.83 5.75 -22.66
CA PRO A 117 -7.69 6.55 -23.09
C PRO A 117 -7.37 7.65 -22.08
N GLY A 118 -6.09 7.76 -21.71
CA GLY A 118 -5.61 8.78 -20.78
C GLY A 118 -5.93 8.53 -19.31
N LEU A 119 -6.47 7.36 -18.94
CA LEU A 119 -6.74 7.01 -17.53
C LEU A 119 -5.45 6.99 -16.69
N ILE A 120 -4.39 6.40 -17.23
CA ILE A 120 -3.08 6.30 -16.57
C ILE A 120 -2.10 7.26 -17.24
N LYS A 121 -1.44 8.10 -16.46
CA LYS A 121 -0.41 9.02 -16.96
C LYS A 121 0.91 8.77 -16.23
N ARG A 122 1.91 8.26 -16.95
CA ARG A 122 3.27 8.10 -16.43
C ARG A 122 4.02 9.42 -16.53
N VAL A 123 4.64 9.85 -15.43
CA VAL A 123 5.52 11.02 -15.38
C VAL A 123 6.86 10.61 -14.82
N ARG A 124 7.94 10.99 -15.50
CA ARG A 124 9.32 10.65 -15.13
C ARG A 124 10.11 11.91 -14.87
N HIS A 125 10.71 12.01 -13.68
CA HIS A 125 11.66 13.07 -13.37
C HIS A 125 13.03 12.76 -13.99
N LYS A 126 13.77 13.80 -14.40
CA LYS A 126 15.12 13.65 -14.97
C LYS A 126 16.16 13.25 -13.92
N TYR A 127 15.92 13.63 -12.67
CA TYR A 127 16.78 13.39 -11.52
C TYR A 127 15.93 12.86 -10.37
N GLN A 128 16.55 12.20 -9.40
CA GLN A 128 15.86 11.78 -8.17
C GLN A 128 15.54 13.02 -7.34
N MET A 129 14.25 13.28 -7.13
CA MET A 129 13.79 14.49 -6.45
C MET A 129 13.36 14.24 -4.99
N GLY A 130 13.30 12.98 -4.54
CA GLY A 130 12.71 12.60 -3.25
C GLY A 130 11.18 12.60 -3.25
N LEU A 131 10.55 12.12 -2.19
CA LEU A 131 9.09 11.91 -2.12
C LEU A 131 8.31 13.23 -2.24
N THR A 132 8.65 14.23 -1.42
CA THR A 132 7.91 15.49 -1.36
C THR A 132 7.91 16.23 -2.70
N PRO A 133 9.05 16.49 -3.37
CA PRO A 133 9.02 17.16 -4.67
C PRO A 133 8.38 16.30 -5.78
N SER A 134 8.45 14.97 -5.67
CA SER A 134 7.81 14.05 -6.63
C SER A 134 6.28 14.01 -6.48
N SER A 135 5.73 14.37 -5.32
CA SER A 135 4.27 14.47 -5.13
C SER A 135 3.68 15.78 -5.67
N HIS A 136 4.51 16.81 -5.90
CA HIS A 136 4.11 18.07 -6.52
C HIS A 136 3.96 17.95 -8.04
N LEU A 137 3.13 16.99 -8.48
CA LEU A 137 2.75 16.93 -9.88
C LEU A 137 1.69 17.99 -10.17
N ARG A 138 2.01 18.91 -11.08
CA ARG A 138 0.98 19.64 -11.82
C ARG A 138 0.17 18.61 -12.59
N VAL A 139 -1.02 18.28 -12.10
CA VAL A 139 -2.00 17.50 -12.85
C VAL A 139 -2.45 18.38 -14.02
N GLY A 140 -1.69 18.36 -15.11
CA GLY A 140 -1.97 19.07 -16.36
C GLY A 140 -3.13 18.43 -17.11
N ALA A 141 -4.26 18.27 -16.44
CA ALA A 141 -5.50 17.79 -17.00
C ALA A 141 -6.38 18.98 -17.35
N ARG A 142 -7.09 18.88 -18.48
CA ARG A 142 -8.07 19.88 -18.93
C ARG A 142 -9.19 20.10 -17.90
N HIS A 143 -9.46 19.08 -17.09
CA HIS A 143 -10.32 19.12 -15.91
C HIS A 143 -9.56 18.45 -14.75
N PRO A 144 -8.93 19.22 -13.85
CA PRO A 144 -8.16 18.66 -12.76
C PRO A 144 -9.06 17.93 -11.76
N PRO A 145 -8.50 16.87 -11.14
CA PRO A 145 -8.83 16.35 -9.84
C PRO A 145 -9.65 17.27 -8.95
N ILE A 146 -10.86 16.91 -8.53
CA ILE A 146 -11.41 17.60 -7.36
C ILE A 146 -10.62 17.16 -6.11
N THR A 147 -10.18 15.90 -6.07
CA THR A 147 -9.43 15.31 -4.96
C THR A 147 -8.20 14.55 -5.47
N VAL A 148 -7.13 14.52 -4.68
CA VAL A 148 -5.92 13.73 -4.94
C VAL A 148 -5.70 12.76 -3.78
N ALA A 149 -5.47 11.48 -4.09
CA ALA A 149 -4.94 10.50 -3.14
C ALA A 149 -3.49 10.20 -3.51
N VAL A 150 -2.59 10.36 -2.55
CA VAL A 150 -1.20 9.96 -2.67
C VAL A 150 -1.05 8.62 -1.98
N LEU A 151 -0.56 7.62 -2.71
CA LEU A 151 -0.46 6.24 -2.27
C LEU A 151 0.97 5.74 -2.50
N ASP A 152 1.46 4.91 -1.59
CA ASP A 152 2.75 4.23 -1.75
C ASP A 152 2.63 3.18 -2.87
N ALA A 153 3.77 2.79 -3.45
CA ALA A 153 3.80 1.86 -4.58
C ALA A 153 3.50 0.40 -4.19
N HIS A 154 3.70 0.06 -2.92
CA HIS A 154 3.56 -1.28 -2.35
C HIS A 154 2.37 -1.36 -1.40
N ILE A 155 1.19 -0.96 -1.86
CA ILE A 155 -0.06 -1.06 -1.10
C ILE A 155 -1.07 -1.95 -1.82
N GLU A 156 -2.01 -2.48 -1.04
CA GLU A 156 -3.19 -3.13 -1.54
C GLU A 156 -4.41 -2.50 -0.87
N VAL A 157 -5.43 -2.14 -1.66
CA VAL A 157 -6.59 -1.41 -1.16
C VAL A 157 -7.79 -2.33 -0.99
N ASN A 158 -8.45 -2.23 0.16
CA ASN A 158 -9.68 -2.97 0.42
C ASN A 158 -10.84 -2.47 -0.46
N VAL A 159 -11.84 -3.33 -0.64
CA VAL A 159 -13.06 -3.00 -1.38
C VAL A 159 -13.75 -1.80 -0.73
N GLY A 160 -14.15 -0.82 -1.53
CA GLY A 160 -14.90 0.36 -1.04
C GLY A 160 -14.06 1.34 -0.21
N TRP A 161 -12.75 1.39 -0.42
CA TRP A 161 -11.84 2.28 0.32
C TRP A 161 -12.05 3.77 0.02
N ALA A 162 -12.53 4.13 -1.18
CA ALA A 162 -12.51 5.52 -1.66
C ALA A 162 -13.76 6.30 -1.23
N GLU A 163 -14.92 5.66 -1.24
CA GLU A 163 -16.22 6.24 -0.94
C GLU A 163 -16.29 6.93 0.44
N PRO A 164 -15.83 6.32 1.56
CA PRO A 164 -15.80 7.00 2.86
C PRO A 164 -14.95 8.28 2.84
N LEU A 165 -13.77 8.23 2.19
CA LEU A 165 -12.85 9.36 2.13
C LEU A 165 -13.43 10.51 1.31
N LEU A 166 -13.97 10.19 0.14
CA LEU A 166 -14.57 11.17 -0.77
C LEU A 166 -15.85 11.77 -0.20
N ALA A 167 -16.66 11.00 0.54
CA ALA A 167 -17.85 11.51 1.21
C ALA A 167 -17.50 12.55 2.28
N ARG A 168 -16.43 12.32 3.06
CA ARG A 168 -15.98 13.29 4.07
C ARG A 168 -15.45 14.57 3.43
N ILE A 169 -14.61 14.45 2.41
CA ILE A 169 -14.10 15.59 1.63
C ILE A 169 -15.24 16.35 0.95
N LYS A 170 -16.29 15.66 0.48
CA LYS A 170 -17.46 16.31 -0.11
C LYS A 170 -18.22 17.14 0.92
N ALA A 171 -18.40 16.61 2.13
CA ALA A 171 -19.09 17.31 3.21
C ALA A 171 -18.33 18.57 3.64
N ASP A 172 -16.99 18.49 3.71
CA ASP A 172 -16.13 19.62 4.01
C ASP A 172 -14.85 19.59 3.17
N ARG A 173 -14.74 20.56 2.25
CA ARG A 173 -13.63 20.69 1.30
C ARG A 173 -12.32 21.15 1.96
N THR A 174 -12.36 21.55 3.23
CA THR A 174 -11.16 21.92 4.00
C THR A 174 -10.57 20.74 4.78
N THR A 175 -11.26 19.60 4.82
CA THR A 175 -10.81 18.41 5.52
C THR A 175 -9.81 17.61 4.68
N VAL A 176 -8.68 17.24 5.29
CA VAL A 176 -7.76 16.21 4.81
C VAL A 176 -8.05 14.91 5.57
N VAL A 177 -8.17 13.80 4.86
CA VAL A 177 -8.49 12.48 5.43
C VAL A 177 -7.38 11.49 5.18
N THR A 178 -7.18 10.59 6.13
CA THR A 178 -6.30 9.42 6.01
C THR A 178 -7.11 8.16 6.30
N PRO A 179 -6.95 7.07 5.54
CA PRO A 179 -7.53 5.79 5.91
C PRO A 179 -6.80 5.17 7.10
N VAL A 180 -7.38 4.11 7.65
CA VAL A 180 -6.64 3.18 8.52
C VAL A 180 -5.79 2.28 7.62
N PHE A 181 -4.52 2.11 7.97
CA PHE A 181 -3.58 1.29 7.21
C PHE A 181 -3.35 -0.03 7.94
N ASP A 182 -3.86 -1.12 7.40
CA ASP A 182 -3.50 -2.46 7.84
C ASP A 182 -2.08 -2.81 7.40
N LYS A 183 -1.44 -3.68 8.16
CA LYS A 183 -0.06 -4.09 7.88
C LYS A 183 -0.05 -5.31 6.98
N VAL A 184 0.68 -5.22 5.87
CA VAL A 184 1.08 -6.40 5.09
C VAL A 184 2.40 -6.89 5.65
N GLY A 185 2.46 -8.16 6.08
CA GLY A 185 3.67 -8.78 6.60
C GLY A 185 4.78 -8.78 5.55
N PHE A 186 5.99 -8.31 5.91
CA PHE A 186 7.10 -8.25 4.96
C PHE A 186 7.58 -9.64 4.51
N ASP A 187 7.31 -10.69 5.30
CA ASP A 187 7.79 -12.04 5.07
C ASP A 187 6.74 -12.97 4.46
N ASP A 188 5.51 -12.95 4.96
CA ASP A 188 4.43 -13.85 4.52
C ASP A 188 3.36 -13.17 3.65
N LEU A 189 3.43 -11.84 3.51
CA LEU A 189 2.49 -10.99 2.78
C LEU A 189 1.03 -11.15 3.28
N GLN A 190 0.84 -11.61 4.52
CA GLN A 190 -0.48 -11.68 5.15
C GLN A 190 -0.89 -10.31 5.69
N VAL A 191 -2.19 -10.05 5.65
CA VAL A 191 -2.75 -8.80 6.17
C VAL A 191 -3.04 -8.96 7.67
N GLU A 192 -2.46 -8.07 8.47
CA GLU A 192 -2.67 -7.92 9.90
C GLU A 192 -3.50 -6.66 10.15
N HIS A 193 -4.69 -6.83 10.75
CA HIS A 193 -5.60 -5.73 11.04
C HIS A 193 -5.01 -4.77 12.08
N TYR A 194 -4.99 -3.47 11.76
CA TYR A 194 -4.58 -2.40 12.66
C TYR A 194 -5.80 -1.65 13.19
N TRP A 195 -5.85 -1.49 14.51
CA TRP A 195 -6.90 -0.69 15.14
C TRP A 195 -6.73 0.78 14.79
N ALA A 196 -7.85 1.42 14.50
CA ALA A 196 -7.89 2.85 14.27
C ALA A 196 -7.28 3.59 15.48
N SER A 197 -6.36 4.51 15.18
CA SER A 197 -5.65 5.31 16.18
C SER A 197 -5.49 6.74 15.66
N ALA A 198 -5.37 7.69 16.57
CA ALA A 198 -4.97 9.05 16.23
C ALA A 198 -3.48 9.08 15.87
N HIS A 199 -3.12 9.89 14.88
CA HIS A 199 -1.72 10.16 14.57
C HIS A 199 -1.20 11.28 15.46
N GLY A 200 0.00 11.09 16.00
CA GLY A 200 0.72 12.09 16.81
C GLY A 200 2.20 12.07 16.50
N PHE A 201 2.98 12.84 17.27
CA PHE A 201 4.43 12.80 17.22
C PHE A 201 5.03 13.06 18.60
N ASP A 202 6.20 12.47 18.86
CA ASP A 202 6.97 12.75 20.08
C ASP A 202 7.88 13.97 19.92
N TRP A 203 8.61 14.36 20.98
CA TRP A 203 9.46 15.55 20.94
C TRP A 203 10.56 15.53 19.86
N PRO A 204 11.19 14.39 19.56
CA PRO A 204 12.06 14.25 18.39
C PRO A 204 11.35 14.25 17.02
N LEU A 205 10.02 14.38 16.98
CA LEU A 205 9.18 14.37 15.78
C LEU A 205 9.05 12.99 15.11
N TRP A 206 9.19 11.90 15.86
CA TRP A 206 8.83 10.57 15.38
C TRP A 206 7.31 10.42 15.35
N CYS A 207 6.80 9.86 14.25
CA CYS A 207 5.38 9.56 14.13
C CYS A 207 4.96 8.51 15.16
N MET A 208 3.85 8.77 15.85
CA MET A 208 3.27 7.86 16.83
C MET A 208 1.79 7.63 16.54
N TYR A 209 1.29 6.51 17.06
CA TYR A 209 -0.13 6.17 17.09
C TYR A 209 -0.60 6.25 18.53
N GLU A 210 -1.60 7.09 18.79
CA GLU A 210 -2.24 7.20 20.08
C GLU A 210 -3.69 6.70 20.00
N SER A 211 -4.11 5.94 21.01
CA SER A 211 -5.52 5.56 21.13
C SER A 211 -6.41 6.79 21.22
N PHE A 212 -7.61 6.71 20.64
CA PHE A 212 -8.58 7.79 20.78
C PHE A 212 -8.93 8.02 22.24
N ARG A 213 -9.09 9.30 22.61
CA ARG A 213 -9.46 9.68 23.97
C ARG A 213 -10.84 9.12 24.34
N PRO A 214 -11.05 8.59 25.55
CA PRO A 214 -12.33 7.98 25.94
C PRO A 214 -13.54 8.91 25.75
N GLU A 215 -13.37 10.21 25.97
CA GLU A 215 -14.43 11.22 25.88
C GLU A 215 -14.98 11.36 24.45
N TRP A 216 -14.19 11.01 23.42
CA TRP A 216 -14.66 11.00 22.03
C TRP A 216 -15.71 9.91 21.80
N ASN A 217 -15.67 8.84 22.59
CA ASN A 217 -16.68 7.79 22.54
C ASN A 217 -18.01 8.30 23.11
N GLU A 218 -17.97 9.11 24.16
CA GLU A 218 -19.14 9.66 24.86
C GLU A 218 -19.95 10.65 24.01
N LEU A 219 -19.31 11.37 23.08
CA LEU A 219 -19.97 12.39 22.25
C LEU A 219 -20.94 11.83 21.20
N HIS A 220 -20.90 10.52 20.91
CA HIS A 220 -21.76 9.86 19.90
C HIS A 220 -21.75 10.53 18.51
N ASP A 221 -20.73 11.33 18.22
CA ASP A 221 -20.57 12.06 16.96
C ASP A 221 -19.87 11.16 15.93
N GLU A 222 -20.61 10.74 14.91
CA GLU A 222 -20.11 9.90 13.80
C GLU A 222 -19.14 10.64 12.86
N SER A 223 -18.98 11.95 13.03
CA SER A 223 -18.03 12.74 12.23
C SER A 223 -16.61 12.75 12.82
N GLN A 224 -16.41 12.19 14.02
CA GLN A 224 -15.11 12.12 14.68
C GLN A 224 -14.25 10.98 14.13
N PRO A 225 -12.91 11.15 14.09
CA PRO A 225 -11.99 10.07 13.72
C PRO A 225 -12.16 8.85 14.64
N GLY A 226 -12.04 7.65 14.06
CA GLY A 226 -12.05 6.39 14.82
C GLY A 226 -13.40 5.71 15.00
N LYS A 227 -14.46 6.22 14.37
CA LYS A 227 -15.82 5.63 14.43
C LYS A 227 -16.37 5.20 13.08
#